data_AF-A0A0L7QJ93-F1
#
_entry.id   AF-A0A0L7QJ93-F1
#
_cell.length_a   1.000
_cell.length_b   1.000
_cell.length_c   1.000
_cell.angle_alpha   90.00
_cell.angle_beta   90.00
_cell.angle_gamma   90.00
#
_symmetry.space_group_name_H-M   'P 1'
#
loop_
_entity.id
_entity.type
_entity.pdbx_description
1 polymer ?
#
loop_
_entity_poly.entity_id
_entity_poly.type
_entity_poly.pdbx_seq_one_letter_code
_entity_poly.pdbx_strand_id
1 'polypeptide(L)'
;MTLAVLAPFEFLTVGNAQVYGRLHELRRGRPIPSASEVEVLRRQFRQGALAKWKEHLAGKVDQRAVGTVHPSFDEWVNRGRGWLTYRVTQVLSGHGCFGEYLHRIGKEVTNGCHHCEEGRQDSAQHTLVECLACEVERRVLVEEVG
;
A
#
# COMPACT_ATOMS: atom_id res chain seq x y z
N MET A 1 -5.16 14.58 -9.05
CA MET A 1 -4.81 13.14 -9.14
C MET A 1 -4.87 12.54 -7.75
N THR A 2 -5.92 11.79 -7.44
CA THR A 2 -6.16 11.24 -6.10
C THR A 2 -5.62 9.81 -6.03
N LEU A 3 -4.30 9.65 -5.94
CA LEU A 3 -3.68 8.36 -5.62
C LEU A 3 -3.74 8.05 -4.11
N ALA A 4 -4.37 8.92 -3.31
CA ALA A 4 -4.35 8.90 -1.85
C ALA A 4 -5.54 8.15 -1.18
N VAL A 5 -6.17 7.18 -1.86
CA VAL A 5 -7.24 6.33 -1.28
C VAL A 5 -7.17 4.88 -1.80
N LEU A 6 -6.05 4.48 -2.38
CA LEU A 6 -5.96 3.22 -3.11
C LEU A 6 -4.94 2.29 -2.46
N ALA A 7 -5.29 1.00 -2.41
CA ALA A 7 -4.36 -0.08 -2.11
C ALA A 7 -3.12 0.02 -3.03
N PRO A 8 -1.97 -0.59 -2.67
CA PRO A 8 -0.82 -0.63 -3.55
C PRO A 8 -1.19 -1.10 -4.97
N PHE A 9 -0.55 -0.52 -5.99
CA PHE A 9 -0.90 -0.72 -7.40
C PHE A 9 -0.96 -2.20 -7.82
N GLU A 10 -0.10 -3.04 -7.26
CA GLU A 10 -0.09 -4.49 -7.50
C GLU A 10 -1.43 -5.16 -7.14
N PHE A 11 -2.11 -4.71 -6.09
CA PHE A 11 -3.43 -5.24 -5.70
C PHE A 11 -4.55 -4.64 -6.56
N LEU A 12 -4.41 -3.37 -6.95
CA LEU A 12 -5.40 -2.70 -7.81
C LEU A 12 -5.40 -3.23 -9.24
N THR A 13 -4.22 -3.54 -9.80
CA THR A 13 -4.11 -4.04 -11.18
C THR A 13 -4.85 -5.34 -11.36
N VAL A 14 -4.74 -6.25 -10.40
CA VAL A 14 -5.48 -7.51 -10.38
C VAL A 14 -6.99 -7.23 -10.38
N GLY A 15 -7.48 -6.36 -9.50
CA GLY A 15 -8.89 -5.99 -9.46
C GLY A 15 -9.39 -5.34 -10.75
N ASN A 16 -8.61 -4.42 -11.33
CA ASN A 16 -8.94 -3.74 -12.58
C ASN A 16 -8.96 -4.70 -13.78
N ALA A 17 -8.00 -5.63 -13.85
CA ALA A 17 -7.97 -6.66 -14.88
C ALA A 17 -9.20 -7.57 -14.78
N GLN A 18 -9.63 -7.92 -13.57
CA GLN A 18 -10.85 -8.70 -13.35
C GLN A 18 -12.13 -7.94 -13.74
N VAL A 19 -12.23 -6.65 -13.41
CA VAL A 19 -13.33 -5.78 -13.88
C VAL A 19 -13.38 -5.78 -15.40
N TYR A 20 -12.23 -5.55 -16.06
CA TYR A 20 -12.15 -5.51 -17.52
C TYR A 20 -12.56 -6.85 -18.14
N GLY A 21 -12.01 -7.97 -17.66
CA GLY A 21 -12.35 -9.31 -18.13
C GLY A 21 -13.84 -9.61 -17.99
N ARG A 22 -14.43 -9.25 -16.85
CA ARG A 22 -15.86 -9.47 -16.59
C ARG A 22 -16.76 -8.62 -17.49
N LEU A 23 -16.41 -7.35 -17.69
CA LEU A 23 -17.14 -6.49 -18.62
C LEU A 23 -17.02 -6.98 -20.07
N HIS A 24 -15.84 -7.50 -20.45
CA HIS A 24 -15.63 -8.10 -21.75
C HIS A 24 -16.51 -9.36 -21.97
N GLU A 25 -16.59 -10.25 -20.98
CA GLU A 25 -17.48 -11.42 -21.00
C GLU A 25 -18.95 -11.01 -21.14
N LEU A 26 -19.41 -10.06 -20.33
CA LEU A 26 -20.80 -9.60 -20.33
C LEU A 26 -21.19 -8.99 -21.68
N ARG A 27 -20.25 -8.36 -22.39
CA ARG A 27 -20.49 -7.76 -23.72
C ARG A 27 -20.59 -8.77 -24.86
N ARG A 28 -20.32 -10.06 -24.64
CA ARG A 28 -20.44 -11.09 -25.70
C ARG A 28 -21.91 -11.37 -26.01
N GLY A 29 -22.49 -10.55 -26.89
CA GLY A 29 -23.86 -10.72 -27.41
C GLY A 29 -24.96 -10.24 -26.47
N ARG A 30 -24.64 -9.51 -25.39
CA ARG A 30 -25.61 -8.87 -24.50
C ARG A 30 -25.53 -7.34 -24.56
N PRO A 31 -26.56 -6.62 -24.08
CA PRO A 31 -26.51 -5.17 -23.95
C PRO A 31 -25.32 -4.69 -23.11
N ILE A 32 -24.91 -3.45 -23.36
CA ILE A 32 -23.86 -2.79 -22.58
C ILE A 32 -24.29 -2.75 -21.10
N PRO A 33 -23.44 -3.22 -20.16
CA PRO A 33 -23.74 -3.12 -18.74
C PRO A 33 -23.99 -1.67 -18.33
N SER A 34 -25.05 -1.48 -17.55
CA SER A 34 -25.41 -0.19 -16.96
C SER A 34 -24.34 0.31 -15.98
N ALA A 35 -24.38 1.60 -15.68
CA ALA A 35 -23.43 2.22 -14.75
C ALA A 35 -23.46 1.56 -13.36
N SER A 36 -24.64 1.18 -12.86
CA SER A 36 -24.79 0.51 -11.56
C SER A 36 -24.22 -0.90 -11.57
N GLU A 37 -24.39 -1.67 -12.65
CA GLU A 37 -23.75 -2.99 -12.79
C GLU A 37 -22.22 -2.88 -12.81
N VAL A 38 -21.68 -1.89 -13.53
CA VAL A 38 -20.24 -1.62 -13.52
C VAL A 38 -19.75 -1.20 -12.13
N GLU A 39 -20.53 -0.40 -11.40
CA GLU A 39 -20.18 0.02 -10.04
C GLU A 39 -20.17 -1.15 -9.06
N VAL A 40 -21.15 -2.05 -9.13
CA VAL A 40 -21.19 -3.28 -8.33
C VAL A 40 -19.95 -4.14 -8.57
N LEU A 41 -19.57 -4.33 -9.85
CA LEU A 41 -18.36 -5.07 -10.21
C LEU A 41 -17.10 -4.40 -9.63
N ARG A 42 -16.96 -3.08 -9.80
CA ARG A 42 -15.82 -2.33 -9.24
C ARG A 42 -15.73 -2.47 -7.74
N ARG A 43 -16.85 -2.37 -7.02
CA ARG A 43 -16.91 -2.54 -5.57
C ARG A 43 -16.49 -3.95 -5.15
N GLN A 44 -17.00 -4.98 -5.82
CA GLN A 44 -16.65 -6.38 -5.53
C GLN A 44 -15.15 -6.64 -5.71
N PHE A 45 -14.58 -6.22 -6.85
CA PHE A 45 -13.17 -6.44 -7.11
C PHE A 45 -12.25 -5.57 -6.23
N ARG A 46 -12.70 -4.36 -5.86
CA ARG A 46 -12.00 -3.54 -4.87
C ARG A 46 -11.95 -4.22 -3.51
N GLN A 47 -13.06 -4.82 -3.04
CA GLN A 47 -13.08 -5.57 -1.79
C GLN A 47 -12.12 -6.76 -1.82
N GLY A 48 -12.06 -7.49 -2.94
CA GLY A 48 -11.07 -8.57 -3.13
C GLY A 48 -9.63 -8.08 -3.10
N ALA A 49 -9.32 -6.94 -3.73
CA ALA A 49 -7.99 -6.33 -3.68
C ALA A 49 -7.60 -5.89 -2.27
N LEU A 50 -8.53 -5.32 -1.50
CA LEU A 50 -8.30 -4.94 -0.10
C LEU A 50 -8.07 -6.16 0.78
N ALA A 51 -8.81 -7.25 0.58
CA ALA A 51 -8.62 -8.49 1.32
C ALA A 51 -7.22 -9.09 1.09
N LYS A 52 -6.79 -9.16 -0.18
CA LYS A 52 -5.42 -9.60 -0.52
C LYS A 52 -4.34 -8.70 0.08
N TRP A 53 -4.57 -7.39 0.07
CA TRP A 53 -3.64 -6.47 0.69
C TRP A 53 -3.56 -6.69 2.21
N LYS A 54 -4.71 -6.87 2.89
CA LYS A 54 -4.76 -7.18 4.31
C LYS A 54 -4.00 -8.47 4.64
N GLU A 55 -4.19 -9.52 3.85
CA GLU A 55 -3.45 -10.78 3.97
C GLU A 55 -1.94 -10.60 3.78
N HIS A 56 -1.52 -9.82 2.78
CA HIS A 56 -0.11 -9.48 2.58
C HIS A 56 0.50 -8.74 3.77
N LEU A 57 -0.26 -7.84 4.40
CA LEU A 57 0.16 -7.15 5.61
C LEU A 57 0.24 -8.10 6.82
N ALA A 58 -0.59 -9.14 6.88
CA ALA A 58 -0.54 -10.13 7.95
C ALA A 58 0.82 -10.83 8.05
N GLY A 59 1.51 -11.01 6.92
CA GLY A 59 2.88 -11.56 6.87
C GLY A 59 3.98 -10.62 7.34
N LYS A 60 3.65 -9.37 7.71
CA LYS A 60 4.60 -8.32 8.10
C LYS A 60 4.23 -7.63 9.42
N VAL A 61 3.39 -8.25 10.25
CA VAL A 61 2.86 -7.65 11.50
C VAL A 61 3.93 -7.37 12.55
N ASP A 62 5.09 -8.02 12.43
CA ASP A 62 6.30 -7.74 13.21
C ASP A 62 6.90 -6.36 12.90
N GLN A 63 6.64 -5.81 11.71
CA GLN A 63 7.01 -4.44 11.37
C GLN A 63 6.07 -3.47 12.10
N ARG A 64 6.64 -2.51 12.82
CA ARG A 64 5.91 -1.64 13.75
C ARG A 64 4.75 -0.90 13.08
N ALA A 65 4.99 -0.33 11.89
CA ALA A 65 3.97 0.40 11.15
C ALA A 65 2.80 -0.51 10.73
N VAL A 66 3.09 -1.75 10.31
CA VAL A 66 2.08 -2.71 9.88
C VAL A 66 1.33 -3.27 11.07
N GLY A 67 2.01 -3.64 12.15
CA GLY A 67 1.40 -4.12 13.39
C GLY A 67 0.41 -3.12 14.00
N THR A 68 0.67 -1.81 13.87
CA THR A 68 -0.26 -0.75 14.31
C THR A 68 -1.50 -0.64 13.43
N VAL A 69 -1.36 -0.77 12.10
CA VAL A 69 -2.47 -0.55 11.15
C VAL A 69 -3.31 -1.82 10.94
N HIS A 70 -2.70 -3.00 10.99
CA HIS A 70 -3.35 -4.26 10.67
C HIS A 70 -4.65 -4.52 11.48
N PRO A 71 -4.70 -4.28 12.81
CA PRO A 71 -5.92 -4.47 13.61
C PRO A 71 -7.09 -3.56 13.20
N SER A 72 -6.80 -2.33 12.76
CA SER A 72 -7.79 -1.31 12.38
C SER A 72 -7.92 -1.16 10.86
N PHE A 73 -7.38 -2.09 10.08
CA PHE A 73 -7.26 -1.98 8.62
C PHE A 73 -8.60 -1.67 7.93
N ASP A 74 -9.68 -2.38 8.29
CA ASP A 74 -10.97 -2.20 7.64
C ASP A 74 -11.60 -0.83 7.93
N GLU A 75 -11.48 -0.35 9.16
CA GLU A 75 -11.92 1.01 9.52
C GLU A 75 -11.09 2.05 8.76
N TRP A 76 -9.78 1.82 8.71
CA TRP A 76 -8.82 2.71 8.07
C TRP A 76 -9.06 2.87 6.57
N VAL A 77 -9.29 1.77 5.83
CA VAL A 77 -9.51 1.83 4.37
C VAL A 77 -10.91 2.32 3.98
N ASN A 78 -11.90 2.24 4.89
CA ASN A 78 -13.28 2.62 4.63
C ASN A 78 -13.66 4.02 5.12
N ARG A 79 -12.76 4.76 5.80
CA ARG A 79 -13.03 6.07 6.41
C ARG A 79 -13.34 7.23 5.42
N GLY A 80 -13.45 6.95 4.12
CA GLY A 80 -13.92 7.91 3.11
C GLY A 80 -12.86 8.93 2.62
N ARG A 81 -12.11 9.60 3.51
CA ARG A 81 -11.00 10.53 3.15
C ARG A 81 -9.93 10.62 4.25
N GLY A 82 -8.69 10.91 3.85
CA GLY A 82 -7.71 11.62 4.70
C GLY A 82 -6.45 10.86 5.17
N TRP A 83 -6.42 9.53 5.13
CA TRP A 83 -5.33 8.78 5.80
C TRP A 83 -4.52 7.83 4.90
N LEU A 84 -5.01 7.52 3.69
CA LEU A 84 -4.33 6.65 2.72
C LEU A 84 -3.40 7.44 1.79
N THR A 85 -2.55 8.31 2.33
CA THR A 85 -1.62 9.04 1.46
C THR A 85 -0.71 8.05 0.70
N TYR A 86 -0.28 8.43 -0.49
CA TYR A 86 0.68 7.65 -1.26
C TYR A 86 1.86 7.16 -0.39
N ARG A 87 2.40 8.05 0.44
CA ARG A 87 3.53 7.76 1.34
C ARG A 87 3.19 6.72 2.41
N VAL A 88 2.02 6.80 3.05
CA VAL A 88 1.59 5.80 4.04
C VAL A 88 1.41 4.43 3.38
N THR A 89 0.81 4.39 2.19
CA THR A 89 0.68 3.13 1.43
C THR A 89 2.05 2.55 1.05
N GLN A 90 3.03 3.38 0.67
CA GLN A 90 4.40 2.94 0.40
C GLN A 90 5.08 2.38 1.66
N VAL A 91 4.97 3.06 2.80
CA VAL A 91 5.48 2.59 4.10
C VAL A 91 4.93 1.21 4.45
N LEU A 92 3.61 1.02 4.39
CA LEU A 92 2.98 -0.25 4.79
C LEU A 92 3.27 -1.40 3.82
N SER A 93 3.48 -1.10 2.54
CA SER A 93 3.86 -2.12 1.56
C SER A 93 5.36 -2.41 1.57
N GLY A 94 6.18 -1.50 2.09
CA GLY A 94 7.64 -1.50 1.94
C GLY A 94 8.05 -1.22 0.49
N HIS A 95 7.31 -0.34 -0.20
CA HIS A 95 7.54 0.02 -1.61
C HIS A 95 8.03 1.47 -1.77
N GLY A 96 8.34 1.84 -3.00
CA GLY A 96 8.56 3.24 -3.36
C GLY A 96 10.04 3.58 -3.38
N CYS A 97 10.47 4.43 -2.46
CA CYS A 97 11.85 4.91 -2.40
C CYS A 97 12.77 4.10 -1.49
N PHE A 98 12.27 3.06 -0.83
CA PHE A 98 13.09 2.20 0.01
C PHE A 98 14.07 1.39 -0.85
N GLY A 99 15.36 1.47 -0.53
CA GLY A 99 16.43 0.75 -1.22
C GLY A 99 16.20 -0.76 -1.28
N GLU A 100 15.58 -1.38 -0.25
CA GLU A 100 15.11 -2.77 -0.31
C GLU A 100 14.23 -3.04 -1.53
N TYR A 101 13.25 -2.18 -1.75
CA TYR A 101 12.32 -2.29 -2.87
C TYR A 101 13.01 -2.00 -4.20
N LEU A 102 13.77 -0.90 -4.27
CA LEU A 102 14.44 -0.46 -5.48
C LEU A 102 15.47 -1.48 -5.97
N HIS A 103 16.21 -2.09 -5.05
CA HIS A 103 17.12 -3.18 -5.38
C HIS A 103 16.40 -4.41 -5.93
N ARG A 104 15.30 -4.82 -5.27
CA ARG A 104 14.48 -5.97 -5.71
C ARG A 104 13.94 -5.82 -7.13
N ILE A 105 13.61 -4.60 -7.55
CA ILE A 105 13.12 -4.30 -8.91
C ILE A 105 14.23 -3.91 -9.89
N GLY A 106 15.51 -4.03 -9.49
CA GLY A 106 16.66 -3.73 -10.33
C GLY A 106 16.84 -2.24 -10.66
N LYS A 107 16.25 -1.34 -9.86
CA LYS A 107 16.44 0.11 -9.99
C LYS A 107 17.66 0.62 -9.23
N GLU A 108 18.11 -0.12 -8.23
CA GLU A 108 19.34 0.17 -7.49
C GLU A 108 20.25 -1.04 -7.38
N VAL A 109 21.56 -0.78 -7.36
CA VAL A 109 22.61 -1.82 -7.28
C VAL A 109 22.67 -2.44 -5.88
N THR A 110 22.33 -1.67 -4.85
CA THR A 110 22.35 -2.12 -3.45
C THR A 110 21.00 -1.84 -2.81
N ASN A 111 20.71 -2.50 -1.70
CA ASN A 111 19.52 -2.28 -0.88
C ASN A 111 19.80 -1.42 0.36
N GLY A 112 20.97 -0.75 0.41
CA GLY A 112 21.42 0.00 1.57
C GLY A 112 20.70 1.34 1.74
N CYS A 113 20.64 1.83 2.97
CA CYS A 113 20.06 3.14 3.27
C CYS A 113 20.96 4.27 2.75
N HIS A 114 20.36 5.18 1.98
CA HIS A 114 21.04 6.38 1.47
C HIS A 114 21.22 7.47 2.54
N HIS A 115 20.57 7.31 3.70
CA HIS A 115 20.49 8.33 4.73
C HIS A 115 21.40 8.07 5.93
N CYS A 116 21.86 6.83 6.13
CA CYS A 116 22.80 6.51 7.19
C CYS A 116 24.02 5.76 6.66
N GLU A 117 25.16 5.98 7.30
CA GLU A 117 26.45 5.41 6.87
C GLU A 117 26.60 3.93 7.20
N GLU A 118 25.66 3.35 7.95
CA GLU A 118 25.76 1.99 8.48
C GLU A 118 25.51 0.90 7.43
N GLY A 119 25.12 1.27 6.20
CA GLY A 119 24.87 0.32 5.11
C GLY A 119 23.76 -0.69 5.40
N ARG A 120 22.92 -0.42 6.42
CA ARG A 120 21.77 -1.26 6.76
C ARG A 120 20.76 -1.25 5.62
N GLN A 121 20.03 -2.36 5.49
CA GLN A 121 18.99 -2.50 4.49
C GLN A 121 17.91 -1.42 4.67
N ASP A 122 17.67 -0.65 3.62
CA ASP A 122 16.71 0.44 3.60
C ASP A 122 15.30 -0.11 3.47
N SER A 123 14.72 -0.47 4.60
CA SER A 123 13.32 -0.86 4.74
C SER A 123 12.52 0.25 5.42
N ALA A 124 11.19 0.23 5.26
CA ALA A 124 10.31 1.16 5.97
C ALA A 124 10.49 1.09 7.49
N GLN A 125 10.74 -0.12 8.02
CA GLN A 125 11.03 -0.33 9.44
C GLN A 125 12.34 0.37 9.83
N HIS A 126 13.40 0.20 9.04
CA HIS A 126 14.67 0.86 9.29
C HIS A 126 14.50 2.39 9.29
N THR A 127 13.95 2.97 8.22
CA THR A 127 13.77 4.43 8.11
C THR A 127 12.96 4.99 9.29
N LEU A 128 11.83 4.36 9.63
CA LEU A 128 10.91 4.89 10.64
C LEU A 128 11.35 4.66 12.07
N VAL A 129 12.06 3.57 12.36
CA VAL A 129 12.30 3.12 13.74
C VAL A 129 13.78 3.16 14.13
N GLU A 130 14.70 2.96 13.18
CA GLU A 130 16.11 2.72 13.49
C GLU A 130 17.05 3.78 12.93
N CYS A 131 16.73 4.35 11.77
CA CYS A 131 17.62 5.26 11.05
C CYS A 131 17.87 6.52 11.87
N LEU A 132 19.14 6.86 12.08
CA LEU A 132 19.57 8.06 12.80
C LEU A 132 19.16 9.35 12.07
N ALA A 133 19.11 9.30 10.73
CA ALA A 133 18.70 10.45 9.93
C ALA A 133 17.26 10.91 10.19
N CYS A 134 16.41 10.04 10.74
CA CYS A 134 15.02 10.35 11.08
C CYS A 134 14.80 10.51 12.59
N GLU A 135 15.86 10.64 13.38
CA GLU A 135 15.75 10.71 14.85
C GLU A 135 14.95 11.92 15.32
N VAL A 136 15.18 13.09 14.73
CA VAL A 136 14.51 14.34 15.12
C VAL A 136 13.02 14.27 14.81
N GLU A 137 12.65 13.86 13.59
CA GLU A 137 11.26 13.71 13.18
C GLU A 137 10.55 12.64 14.00
N ARG A 138 11.23 11.53 14.32
CA ARG A 138 10.69 10.48 15.18
C ARG A 138 10.43 11.00 16.59
N ARG A 139 11.34 11.80 17.16
CA ARG A 139 11.16 12.39 18.49
C ARG A 139 9.93 13.30 18.51
N VAL A 140 9.80 14.19 17.53
CA VAL A 140 8.62 15.06 17.40
C VAL A 140 7.34 14.23 17.26
N LEU A 141 7.36 13.17 16.46
CA LEU A 141 6.21 12.29 16.30
C LEU A 141 5.81 11.60 17.62
N VAL A 142 6.78 11.13 18.40
CA VAL A 142 6.54 10.51 19.71
C VAL A 142 5.97 11.55 20.69
N GLU A 143 6.48 12.78 20.70
CA GLU A 143 5.94 13.85 21.56
C GLU A 143 4.47 14.19 21.24
N GLU A 144 4.09 14.17 19.96
CA GLU A 144 2.72 14.49 19.53
C GLU A 144 1.72 13.33 19.72
N VAL A 145 2.18 12.08 19.62
CA VAL A 145 1.31 10.89 19.53
C VAL A 145 1.36 10.01 20.79
N GLY A 146 2.42 10.09 21.59
CA GLY A 146 2.67 9.25 22.77
C GLY A 146 3.58 8.06 22.49
#